data_AF-A0A969L9G5-F1
#
_entry.id   AF-A0A969L9G5-F1
#
_cell.length_a   1.000
_cell.length_b   1.000
_cell.length_c   1.000
_cell.angle_alpha   90.00
_cell.angle_beta   90.00
_cell.angle_gamma   90.00
#
_symmetry.space_group_name_H-M   'P 1'
#
loop_
_entity.id
_entity.type
_entity.pdbx_description
1 polymer ?
#
loop_
_entity_poly.entity_id
_entity_poly.type
_entity_poly.pdbx_seq_one_letter_code
_entity_poly.pdbx_strand_id
1 'polypeptide(L)'
;MKFTHIRFTNSIRYAERIQRAILPYEQQFKECFQDHFIIFKPKDIVSGDFYWLIRQENQVFLAVVDCTGHGVPGAFMSMIGHTLLNEIVNQEKFILPQKF
;
A
#
# COMPACT_ATOMS: atom_id res chain seq x y z
N MET A 1 -21.10 -25.23 -10.16
CA MET A 1 -20.77 -24.45 -8.94
C MET A 1 -19.27 -24.36 -8.63
N LYS A 2 -18.47 -25.44 -8.70
CA LYS A 2 -17.00 -25.39 -8.42
C LYS A 2 -16.17 -24.47 -9.33
N PHE A 3 -16.49 -24.38 -10.62
CA PHE A 3 -15.73 -23.55 -11.58
C PHE A 3 -15.81 -22.04 -11.32
N THR A 4 -16.94 -21.53 -10.84
CA THR A 4 -17.15 -20.09 -10.59
C THR A 4 -16.31 -19.62 -9.40
N HIS A 5 -16.22 -20.41 -8.33
CA HIS A 5 -15.38 -20.10 -7.17
C HIS A 5 -13.89 -20.02 -7.54
N ILE A 6 -13.38 -20.96 -8.34
CA ILE A 6 -11.97 -20.97 -8.78
C ILE A 6 -11.64 -19.70 -9.57
N ARG A 7 -12.51 -19.29 -10.50
CA ARG A 7 -12.31 -18.05 -11.27
C ARG A 7 -12.29 -16.83 -10.37
N PHE A 8 -13.21 -16.75 -9.40
CA PHE A 8 -13.27 -15.65 -8.45
C PHE A 8 -12.01 -15.57 -7.57
N THR A 9 -11.54 -16.70 -7.02
CA THR A 9 -10.30 -16.74 -6.26
C THR A 9 -9.09 -16.35 -7.11
N ASN A 10 -9.03 -16.79 -8.37
CA ASN A 10 -7.94 -16.40 -9.28
C ASN A 10 -7.93 -14.90 -9.57
N SER A 11 -9.11 -14.28 -9.77
CA SER A 11 -9.23 -12.83 -9.94
C SER A 11 -8.76 -12.06 -8.71
N ILE A 12 -9.14 -12.51 -7.50
CA ILE A 12 -8.68 -11.87 -6.26
C ILE A 12 -7.17 -12.06 -6.05
N ARG A 13 -6.62 -13.23 -6.38
CA ARG A 13 -5.16 -13.46 -6.34
C ARG A 13 -4.40 -12.60 -7.34
N TYR A 14 -5.01 -12.32 -8.50
CA TYR A 14 -4.44 -11.36 -9.44
C TYR A 14 -4.45 -9.93 -8.87
N ALA A 15 -5.55 -9.53 -8.22
CA ALA A 15 -5.63 -8.24 -7.51
C ALA A 15 -4.60 -8.15 -6.37
N GLU A 16 -4.38 -9.24 -5.62
CA GLU A 16 -3.30 -9.32 -4.60
C GLU A 16 -1.93 -9.04 -5.21
N ARG A 17 -1.62 -9.61 -6.38
CA ARG A 17 -0.34 -9.34 -7.06
C ARG A 17 -0.18 -7.87 -7.40
N ILE A 18 -1.24 -7.23 -7.90
CA ILE A 18 -1.25 -5.80 -8.19
C ILE A 18 -1.05 -5.00 -6.90
N GLN A 19 -1.80 -5.32 -5.84
CA GLN A 19 -1.69 -4.64 -4.55
C GLN A 19 -0.31 -4.82 -3.92
N ARG A 20 0.31 -5.99 -4.03
CA ARG A 20 1.68 -6.20 -3.53
C ARG A 20 2.71 -5.41 -4.33
N ALA A 21 2.50 -5.22 -5.62
CA ALA A 21 3.41 -4.48 -6.48
C ALA A 21 3.45 -2.97 -6.18
N ILE A 22 2.42 -2.43 -5.52
CA ILE A 22 2.42 -1.04 -5.06
C ILE A 22 3.08 -0.86 -3.69
N LEU A 23 3.20 -1.92 -2.88
CA LEU A 23 3.85 -1.81 -1.58
C LEU A 23 5.36 -1.63 -1.75
N PRO A 24 6.02 -0.79 -0.93
CA PRO A 24 7.46 -0.64 -0.99
C PRO A 24 8.17 -1.97 -0.72
N TYR A 25 9.21 -2.23 -1.51
CA TYR A 25 10.08 -3.39 -1.36
C TYR A 25 10.97 -3.25 -0.10
N GLU A 26 11.32 -4.39 0.50
CA GLU A 26 12.20 -4.44 1.68
C GLU A 26 13.52 -3.68 1.47
N GLN A 27 14.07 -3.72 0.25
CA GLN A 27 15.29 -2.99 -0.12
C GLN A 27 15.15 -1.47 0.07
N GLN A 28 13.98 -0.90 -0.24
CA GLN A 28 13.74 0.53 -0.06
C GLN A 28 13.80 0.93 1.42
N PHE A 29 13.34 0.06 2.32
CA PHE A 29 13.45 0.30 3.75
C PHE A 29 14.89 0.19 4.25
N LYS A 30 15.66 -0.79 3.77
CA LYS A 30 17.10 -0.95 4.10
C LYS A 30 17.92 0.28 3.71
N GLU A 31 17.56 0.95 2.62
CA GLU A 31 18.21 2.17 2.16
C GLU A 31 17.84 3.42 2.97
N CYS A 32 16.72 3.37 3.70
CA CYS A 32 16.19 4.50 4.48
C CYS A 32 16.43 4.36 5.99
N PHE A 33 16.45 3.14 6.53
CA PHE A 33 16.52 2.86 7.96
C PHE A 33 17.52 1.76 8.25
N GLN A 34 18.45 2.01 9.20
CA GLN A 34 19.43 1.01 9.64
C GLN A 34 18.75 -0.20 10.30
N ASP A 35 17.83 0.07 11.23
CA ASP A 35 17.04 -0.93 11.93
C ASP A 35 15.55 -0.72 11.66
N HIS A 36 14.89 -1.72 11.08
CA HIS A 36 13.45 -1.68 10.83
C HIS A 36 12.87 -3.09 10.76
N PHE A 37 11.56 -3.20 10.93
CA PHE A 37 10.79 -4.40 10.64
C PHE A 37 9.41 -4.02 10.12
N ILE A 38 8.79 -4.90 9.35
CA ILE A 38 7.44 -4.70 8.80
C ILE A 38 6.59 -5.90 9.19
N ILE A 39 5.44 -5.63 9.83
CA ILE A 39 4.41 -6.65 10.10
C ILE A 39 3.18 -6.25 9.31
N PHE A 40 2.90 -7.00 8.24
CA PHE A 40 1.71 -6.80 7.43
C PHE A 40 0.91 -8.10 7.34
N LYS A 41 -0.22 -8.15 8.04
CA LYS A 41 -1.05 -9.35 8.22
C LYS A 41 -2.51 -9.03 7.83
N PRO A 42 -2.81 -8.97 6.53
CA PRO A 42 -4.16 -8.65 6.07
C PRO A 42 -5.15 -9.75 6.48
N LYS A 43 -6.39 -9.35 6.79
CA LYS A 43 -7.48 -10.26 7.17
C LYS A 43 -7.93 -11.16 6.01
N ASP A 44 -7.98 -10.60 4.80
CA ASP A 44 -8.36 -11.28 3.55
C ASP A 44 -7.17 -11.36 2.58
N ILE A 45 -7.37 -11.96 1.40
CA ILE A 45 -6.34 -12.06 0.34
C ILE A 45 -5.83 -10.68 -0.11
N VAL A 46 -6.69 -9.66 -0.02
CA VAL A 46 -6.37 -8.25 -0.30
C VAL A 46 -6.80 -7.38 0.88
N SER A 47 -6.11 -6.26 1.08
CA SER A 47 -6.21 -5.41 2.28
C SER A 47 -6.76 -4.02 2.00
N GLY A 48 -7.46 -3.39 2.95
CA GLY A 48 -7.65 -1.94 2.95
C GLY A 48 -6.38 -1.21 3.37
N ASP A 49 -5.68 -1.80 4.32
CA ASP A 49 -4.48 -1.26 4.92
C ASP A 49 -3.30 -1.34 3.95
N PHE A 50 -2.44 -0.34 3.96
CA PHE A 50 -1.18 -0.35 3.24
C PHE A 50 -0.13 0.50 3.95
N TYR A 51 1.12 0.28 3.59
CA TYR A 51 2.23 1.15 3.98
C TYR A 51 2.86 1.74 2.73
N TRP A 52 3.36 2.96 2.87
CA TRP A 52 3.92 3.74 1.78
C TRP A 52 5.22 4.38 2.25
N LEU A 53 6.23 4.34 1.40
CA LEU A 53 7.56 4.85 1.68
C LEU A 53 8.08 5.57 0.44
N ILE A 54 8.55 6.80 0.62
CA ILE A 54 9.30 7.48 -0.40
C ILE A 54 10.49 8.23 0.18
N ARG A 55 11.55 8.33 -0.62
CA ARG A 55 12.73 9.09 -0.31
C ARG A 55 12.86 10.21 -1.34
N GLN A 56 12.89 11.45 -0.87
CA GLN A 56 13.20 12.62 -1.69
C GLN A 56 14.40 13.35 -1.09
N GLU A 57 15.47 13.45 -1.87
CA GLU A 57 16.72 14.10 -1.46
C GLU A 57 17.18 13.64 -0.07
N ASN A 58 17.04 14.50 0.94
CA ASN A 58 17.46 14.28 2.32
C ASN A 58 16.31 13.95 3.28
N GLN A 59 15.11 13.67 2.76
CA GLN A 59 13.92 13.37 3.54
C GLN A 59 13.35 12.00 3.17
N VAL A 60 12.85 11.31 4.18
CA VAL A 60 12.13 10.05 4.05
C VAL A 60 10.72 10.28 4.57
N PHE A 61 9.72 9.96 3.75
CA PHE A 61 8.33 9.99 4.16
C PHE A 61 7.84 8.55 4.27
N LEU A 62 7.24 8.24 5.41
CA LEU A 62 6.65 6.95 5.71
C LEU A 62 5.20 7.19 6.14
N ALA A 63 4.28 6.43 5.58
CA ALA A 63 2.89 6.40 6.00
C ALA A 63 2.44 4.95 6.22
N VAL A 64 1.67 4.74 7.27
CA VAL A 64 0.90 3.52 7.51
C VAL A 64 -0.56 3.93 7.52
N VAL A 65 -1.35 3.35 6.64
CA VAL A 65 -2.71 3.82 6.34
C VAL A 65 -3.67 2.67 6.54
N ASP A 66 -4.73 2.93 7.30
CA ASP A 66 -5.88 2.05 7.47
C ASP A 66 -7.06 2.65 6.68
N CYS A 67 -7.53 1.93 5.67
CA CYS A 67 -8.70 2.33 4.91
C CYS A 67 -9.93 1.59 5.40
N THR A 68 -11.03 2.31 5.62
CA THR A 68 -12.30 1.70 6.00
C THR A 68 -12.76 0.66 4.98
N GLY A 69 -13.02 -0.56 5.46
CA GLY A 69 -13.47 -1.70 4.65
C GLY A 69 -12.40 -2.79 4.51
N HIS A 70 -12.79 -3.97 4.04
CA HIS A 70 -11.87 -5.09 3.82
C HIS A 70 -12.23 -5.87 2.55
N GLY A 71 -11.36 -6.77 2.12
CA GLY A 71 -11.51 -7.48 0.86
C GLY A 71 -11.40 -6.54 -0.34
N VAL A 72 -12.11 -6.85 -1.42
CA VAL A 72 -11.94 -6.16 -2.71
C VAL A 72 -12.20 -4.65 -2.64
N PRO A 73 -13.27 -4.13 -2.00
CA PRO A 73 -13.47 -2.68 -1.88
C PRO A 73 -12.35 -1.98 -1.11
N GLY A 74 -11.86 -2.59 -0.01
CA GLY A 74 -10.73 -2.06 0.74
C GLY A 74 -9.47 -1.99 -0.12
N ALA A 75 -9.20 -3.01 -0.92
CA ALA A 75 -8.05 -3.04 -1.83
C ALA A 75 -8.06 -1.90 -2.86
N PHE A 76 -9.22 -1.53 -3.37
CA PHE A 76 -9.32 -0.36 -4.24
C PHE A 76 -9.02 0.94 -3.48
N MET A 77 -9.50 1.09 -2.26
CA MET A 77 -9.19 2.26 -1.42
C MET A 77 -7.70 2.37 -1.14
N SER A 78 -7.03 1.25 -0.85
CA SER A 78 -5.58 1.22 -0.62
C SER A 78 -4.81 1.71 -1.85
N MET A 79 -5.21 1.27 -3.04
CA MET A 79 -4.57 1.69 -4.31
C MET A 79 -4.80 3.17 -4.62
N ILE A 80 -6.01 3.68 -4.40
CA ILE A 80 -6.34 5.10 -4.58
C ILE A 80 -5.52 5.95 -3.60
N GLY A 81 -5.52 5.60 -2.32
CA GLY A 81 -4.76 6.31 -1.29
C GLY A 81 -3.25 6.32 -1.59
N HIS A 82 -2.70 5.19 -2.01
CA HIS A 82 -1.30 5.09 -2.44
C HIS A 82 -0.99 6.02 -3.63
N THR A 83 -1.90 6.09 -4.61
CA THR A 83 -1.75 6.94 -5.80
C THR A 83 -1.77 8.42 -5.43
N LEU A 84 -2.71 8.82 -4.56
CA LEU A 84 -2.82 10.18 -4.07
C LEU A 84 -1.59 10.61 -3.27
N LEU A 85 -1.04 9.73 -2.41
CA LEU A 85 0.20 10.03 -1.68
C LEU A 85 1.38 10.25 -2.63
N ASN A 86 1.49 9.43 -3.68
CA ASN A 86 2.52 9.63 -4.71
C ASN A 86 2.34 10.94 -5.47
N GLU A 87 1.10 11.35 -5.78
CA GLU A 87 0.80 12.61 -6.48
C GLU A 87 1.16 13.82 -5.60
N ILE A 88 0.66 13.85 -4.36
CA ILE A 88 0.90 14.93 -3.40
C ILE A 88 2.40 15.11 -3.14
N VAL A 89 3.13 14.01 -2.92
CA VAL A 89 4.55 14.11 -2.52
C VAL A 89 5.47 14.27 -3.73
N ASN A 90 5.28 13.54 -4.84
CA ASN A 90 6.20 13.62 -5.99
C ASN A 90 5.86 14.69 -7.01
N GLN A 91 4.57 14.98 -7.23
CA GLN A 91 4.15 15.92 -8.27
C GLN A 91 3.94 17.31 -7.67
N GLU A 92 3.17 17.41 -6.59
CA GLU A 92 2.86 18.70 -5.95
C GLU A 92 3.97 19.17 -5.01
N LYS A 93 4.90 18.29 -4.62
CA LYS A 93 5.98 18.54 -3.65
C LYS A 93 5.47 19.07 -2.31
N PHE A 94 4.27 18.68 -1.92
CA PHE A 94 3.71 19.03 -0.63
C PHE A 94 4.23 18.08 0.44
N ILE A 95 5.17 18.58 1.25
CA ILE A 95 5.98 17.77 2.19
C ILE A 95 5.62 17.99 3.67
N LEU A 96 4.69 18.89 3.97
CA LEU A 96 4.32 19.22 5.35
C LEU A 96 2.95 18.62 5.68
N PRO A 97 2.86 17.59 6.54
CA PRO A 97 1.56 17.15 7.03
C PRO A 97 0.87 18.32 7.75
N GLN A 98 -0.43 18.51 7.53
CA GLN A 98 -1.18 19.48 8.33
C GLN A 98 -1.13 19.05 9.80
N LYS A 99 -0.86 20.02 10.68
CA LYS A 99 -1.02 19.81 12.13
C LYS A 99 -2.52 19.76 12.43
N PHE A 100 -2.94 18.68 13.08
CA PHE A 100 -4.28 18.56 13.66
C PHE A 100 -4.44 19.50 14.86
#